data_AF-A0A1V1TCH6-F1
#
_entry.id   AF-A0A1V1TCH6-F1
#
_cell.length_a   1.000
_cell.length_b   1.000
_cell.length_c   1.000
_cell.angle_alpha   90.00
_cell.angle_beta   90.00
_cell.angle_gamma   90.00
#
_symmetry.space_group_name_H-M   'P 1'
#
loop_
_entity.id
_entity.type
_entity.pdbx_description
1 polymer ?
#
loop_
_entity_poly.entity_id
_entity_poly.type
_entity_poly.pdbx_seq_one_letter_code
_entity_poly.pdbx_strand_id
1 'polypeptide(L)' 'MLPLHENGVVGANLSVHNVTGLKIADVSVVPRNVGAHTNNIAMVIGEKAAEIFIEELGLSR' A
#
# COMPACT_ATOMS: atom_id res chain seq x y z
N MET A 1 4.22 -4.78 0.11
CA MET A 1 4.38 -4.58 -1.35
C MET A 1 5.51 -5.45 -1.88
N LEU A 2 5.24 -6.75 -2.10
CA LEU A 2 6.15 -7.69 -2.75
C LEU A 2 5.33 -8.67 -3.60
N PRO A 3 5.95 -9.34 -4.59
CA PRO A 3 5.31 -10.45 -5.28
C PRO A 3 4.90 -11.55 -4.29
N LEU A 4 3.79 -12.24 -4.58
CA LEU A 4 3.32 -13.34 -3.72
C LEU A 4 4.36 -14.47 -3.60
N HIS A 5 5.10 -14.77 -4.68
CA HIS A 5 6.16 -15.79 -4.68
C HIS A 5 7.41 -15.38 -3.86
N GLU A 6 7.50 -14.13 -3.42
CA GLU A 6 8.51 -13.63 -2.49
C GLU A 6 7.93 -13.44 -1.06
N ASN A 7 6.83 -14.12 -0.75
CA ASN A 7 6.07 -14.00 0.51
C ASN A 7 5.44 -12.61 0.75
N GLY A 8 5.16 -11.85 -0.31
CA GLY A 8 4.40 -10.61 -0.20
C GLY A 8 2.94 -10.85 0.21
N VAL A 9 2.38 -9.94 1.02
CA VAL A 9 0.95 -9.95 1.42
C VAL A 9 0.09 -9.04 0.55
N VAL A 10 0.66 -7.91 0.12
CA VAL A 10 -0.02 -6.93 -0.75
C VAL A 10 0.80 -6.64 -2.02
N GLY A 11 0.09 -6.40 -3.11
CA GLY A 11 0.65 -5.94 -4.39
C GLY A 11 1.01 -4.45 -4.39
N ALA A 12 1.48 -3.94 -5.53
CA ALA A 12 1.88 -2.53 -5.69
C ALA A 12 0.71 -1.54 -5.51
N ASN A 13 -0.52 -1.97 -5.78
CA ASN A 13 -1.74 -1.18 -5.57
C ASN A 13 -2.36 -1.37 -4.17
N LEU A 14 -1.58 -1.91 -3.22
CA LEU A 14 -1.97 -2.17 -1.83
C LEU A 14 -3.10 -3.21 -1.64
N SER A 15 -3.53 -3.88 -2.72
CA SER A 15 -4.52 -4.96 -2.62
C SER A 15 -3.91 -6.21 -2.00
N VAL A 16 -4.65 -6.85 -1.10
CA VAL A 16 -4.25 -8.12 -0.48
C VAL A 16 -4.34 -9.22 -1.53
N HIS A 17 -3.26 -10.00 -1.67
CA HIS A 17 -3.23 -11.09 -2.64
C HIS A 17 -4.33 -12.12 -2.32
N ASN A 18 -5.02 -12.60 -3.36
CA ASN A 18 -6.11 -13.57 -3.27
C ASN A 18 -7.33 -13.13 -2.45
N VAL A 19 -7.49 -11.82 -2.17
CA VAL A 19 -8.67 -11.27 -1.51
C VAL A 19 -9.24 -10.12 -2.33
N THR A 20 -10.55 -10.14 -2.59
CA THR A 20 -11.23 -9.11 -3.36
C THR A 20 -11.72 -7.99 -2.43
N GLY A 21 -11.51 -6.73 -2.82
CA GLY A 21 -12.06 -5.57 -2.12
C GLY A 21 -11.40 -5.21 -0.80
N LEU A 22 -10.22 -5.79 -0.49
CA LEU A 22 -9.45 -5.48 0.72
C LEU A 22 -8.08 -4.90 0.36
N LYS A 23 -7.74 -3.78 1.01
CA LYS A 23 -6.45 -3.10 0.88
C LYS A 23 -5.87 -2.77 2.26
N ILE A 24 -4.55 -2.69 2.35
CA ILE A 24 -3.82 -2.31 3.58
C ILE A 24 -2.97 -1.07 3.26
N ALA A 25 -3.13 -0.01 4.06
CA ALA A 25 -2.46 1.27 3.84
C ALA A 25 -1.88 1.83 5.16
N ASP A 26 -0.88 1.13 5.69
CA ASP A 26 -0.12 1.54 6.86
C ASP A 26 1.35 1.07 6.74
N VAL A 27 2.15 1.25 7.79
CA VAL A 27 3.58 0.90 7.77
C VAL A 27 3.84 -0.61 7.58
N SER A 28 2.85 -1.49 7.80
CA SER A 28 3.03 -2.95 7.62
C SER A 28 3.31 -3.35 6.17
N VAL A 29 3.00 -2.50 5.19
CA VAL A 29 3.19 -2.81 3.76
C VAL A 29 4.61 -2.61 3.26
N VAL A 30 5.46 -1.96 4.07
CA VAL A 30 6.84 -1.61 3.70
C VAL A 30 7.67 -2.90 3.62
N PRO A 31 8.28 -3.22 2.47
CA PRO A 31 8.94 -4.52 2.27
C PRO A 31 10.27 -4.66 3.02
N ARG A 32 10.92 -3.54 3.36
CA ARG A 32 12.20 -3.48 4.08
C ARG A 32 12.25 -2.23 4.94
N ASN A 33 13.01 -2.28 6.03
CA ASN A 33 13.14 -1.13 6.92
C ASN A 33 13.69 0.10 6.19
N VAL A 34 13.21 1.28 6.57
CA VAL A 34 13.63 2.56 6.00
C VAL A 34 14.33 3.35 7.10
N GLY A 35 15.51 3.90 6.80
CA GLY A 35 16.28 4.74 7.72
C GLY A 35 15.65 6.13 7.92
N ALA A 36 14.42 6.19 8.42
CA ALA A 36 13.67 7.41 8.64
C ALA A 36 12.69 7.24 9.82
N HIS A 37 12.20 8.35 10.38
CA HIS A 37 11.10 8.31 11.34
C HIS A 37 9.84 7.72 10.69
N THR A 38 9.25 6.71 11.32
CA THR A 38 8.12 5.95 10.77
C THR A 38 6.85 6.79 10.58
N ASN A 39 6.71 7.91 11.30
CA ASN A 39 5.63 8.87 11.07
C ASN A 39 5.65 9.42 9.63
N ASN A 40 6.83 9.75 9.12
CA ASN A 40 6.97 10.27 7.76
C ASN A 40 6.59 9.21 6.73
N ILE A 41 6.98 7.95 6.98
CA ILE A 41 6.67 6.82 6.11
C ILE A 41 5.16 6.54 6.12
N ALA A 42 4.51 6.57 7.29
CA ALA A 42 3.07 6.39 7.42
C ALA A 42 2.29 7.46 6.62
N MET A 43 2.70 8.73 6.72
CA MET A 43 2.06 9.81 5.96
C MET A 43 2.20 9.62 4.44
N VAL A 44 3.40 9.28 3.96
CA VAL A 44 3.64 9.06 2.51
C VAL A 44 2.87 7.85 1.98
N ILE A 45 2.77 6.77 2.77
CA ILE A 45 1.94 5.61 2.40
C ILE A 45 0.47 6.02 2.31
N GLY A 46 -0.02 6.81 3.27
CA GLY A 46 -1.39 7.32 3.25
C GLY A 46 -1.69 8.19 2.03
N GLU A 47 -0.79 9.09 1.67
CA GLU A 47 -0.90 9.94 0.48
C GLU A 47 -0.94 9.09 -0.80
N LYS A 48 -0.01 8.14 -0.95
CA LYS A 48 0.03 7.28 -2.14
C LYS A 48 -1.18 6.34 -2.21
N ALA A 49 -1.64 5.82 -1.07
CA ALA A 49 -2.84 5.01 -0.98
C ALA A 49 -4.07 5.81 -1.43
N ALA A 50 -4.21 7.05 -0.97
CA ALA A 50 -5.31 7.92 -1.38
C ALA A 50 -5.32 8.14 -2.89
N GLU A 51 -4.17 8.42 -3.51
CA GLU A 51 -4.04 8.54 -4.97
C GLU A 51 -4.54 7.28 -5.69
N ILE A 52 -4.02 6.10 -5.31
CA ILE A 52 -4.41 4.81 -5.91
C ILE A 52 -5.92 4.58 -5.75
N PHE A 53 -6.48 4.85 -4.58
CA PHE A 53 -7.88 4.52 -4.28
C PHE A 53 -8.83 5.48 -4.98
N ILE A 54 -8.48 6.76 -5.07
CA ILE A 54 -9.25 7.77 -5.81
C ILE A 54 -9.33 7.40 -7.29
N GLU A 55 -8.21 7.00 -7.88
CA GLU A 55 -8.15 6.56 -9.28
C GLU A 55 -8.98 5.28 -9.51
N GLU A 56 -8.78 4.24 -8.70
CA GLU A 56 -9.52 2.98 -8.82
C GLU A 56 -11.04 3.13 -8.60
N LEU A 57 -11.47 4.08 -7.76
CA LEU A 57 -12.88 4.39 -7.52
C LEU A 57 -13.48 5.36 -8.55
N GLY A 58 -12.69 5.87 -9.50
CA GLY A 58 -13.15 6.86 -10.48
C GLY A 58 -13.57 8.20 -9.85
N LEU A 59 -12.95 8.56 -8.72
CA LEU A 59 -13.24 9.78 -7.97
C LEU A 59 -12.30 10.95 -8.36
N SER A 60 -11.32 10.69 -9.22
CA SER A 60 -10.47 11.71 -9.84
C SER A 60 -11.31 12.62 -10.74
N ARG A 61 -11.23 13.94 -10.50
CA ARG A 61 -11.93 14.98 -11.27
C ARG A 61 -11.16 15.39 -12.52
#